data_AF-A0A4R4S3L6-F1
#
_entry.id   AF-A0A4R4S3L6-F1
#
_cell.length_a   1.000
_cell.length_b   1.000
_cell.length_c   1.000
_cell.angle_alpha   90.00
_cell.angle_beta   90.00
_cell.angle_gamma   90.00
#
_symmetry.space_group_name_H-M   'P 1'
#
loop_
_entity.id
_entity.type
_entity.pdbx_description
1 polymer ?
#
loop_
_entity_poly.entity_id
_entity_poly.type
_entity_poly.pdbx_seq_one_letter_code
_entity_poly.pdbx_strand_id
1 'polypeptide(L)'
;MTTPGEADPWARFLTALETGCGTCGGRGRTVRAQWRAWYRQADELVRVAQAARRATDLNPAADLVNGFAGPGFADPAEPSIVTAVDRAIDDHMKARPQCPEEEPCETCHGSGMLLTAAGHRLADLLTRHGFLRDR
;
A
#
# COMPACT_ATOMS: atom_id res chain seq x y z
N MET A 1 33.00 -18.39 -33.29
CA MET A 1 33.61 -17.31 -32.49
C MET A 1 32.60 -16.18 -32.42
N THR A 2 31.88 -16.03 -31.31
CA THR A 2 30.94 -14.94 -31.09
C THR A 2 31.70 -13.78 -30.45
N THR A 3 31.70 -12.63 -31.11
CA THR A 3 32.30 -11.39 -30.61
C THR A 3 31.55 -10.91 -29.37
N PRO A 4 32.24 -10.62 -28.25
CA PRO A 4 31.62 -10.05 -27.07
C PRO A 4 31.26 -8.59 -27.35
N GLY A 5 29.98 -8.29 -27.57
CA GLY A 5 29.51 -6.90 -27.73
C GLY A 5 28.31 -6.71 -28.66
N GLU A 6 27.95 -7.69 -29.49
CA GLU A 6 26.76 -7.60 -30.32
C GLU A 6 25.55 -8.09 -29.52
N ALA A 7 24.82 -7.15 -28.91
CA ALA A 7 23.56 -7.49 -28.24
C ALA A 7 22.67 -8.24 -29.24
N ASP A 8 22.18 -9.41 -28.84
CA ASP A 8 21.32 -10.26 -29.67
C ASP A 8 20.21 -9.38 -30.30
N PRO A 9 20.17 -9.26 -31.64
CA PRO A 9 19.18 -8.44 -32.33
C PRO A 9 17.75 -8.77 -31.90
N TRP A 10 17.49 -10.04 -31.55
CA TRP A 10 16.22 -10.48 -31.01
C TRP A 10 15.93 -9.94 -29.62
N ALA A 11 16.92 -9.91 -28.72
CA ALA A 11 16.74 -9.34 -27.39
C ALA A 11 16.34 -7.86 -27.45
N ARG A 12 16.97 -7.07 -28.34
CA ARG A 12 16.60 -5.66 -28.54
C ARG A 12 15.20 -5.51 -29.12
N PHE A 13 14.84 -6.34 -30.10
CA PHE A 13 13.50 -6.33 -30.68
C PHE A 13 12.43 -6.66 -29.62
N LEU A 14 12.59 -7.76 -28.88
CA LEU A 14 11.65 -8.18 -27.84
C LEU A 14 11.49 -7.12 -26.75
N THR A 15 12.59 -6.50 -26.31
CA THR A 15 12.56 -5.41 -25.32
C THR A 15 11.78 -4.18 -25.82
N ALA A 16 11.75 -3.95 -27.14
CA ALA A 16 11.02 -2.81 -27.71
C ALA A 16 9.50 -3.05 -27.80
N LEU A 17 9.02 -4.29 -27.64
CA LEU A 17 7.60 -4.63 -27.79
C LEU A 17 6.76 -4.24 -26.58
N GLU A 18 7.36 -4.26 -25.39
CA GLU A 18 6.67 -4.02 -24.13
C GLU A 18 7.39 -2.97 -23.30
N THR A 19 6.64 -2.29 -22.45
CA THR A 19 7.17 -1.38 -21.46
C THR A 19 6.52 -1.64 -20.11
N GLY A 20 7.26 -1.38 -19.03
CA GLY A 20 6.73 -1.53 -17.69
C GLY A 20 5.53 -0.63 -17.47
N CYS A 21 4.48 -1.16 -16.85
CA CYS A 21 3.29 -0.38 -16.52
C CYS A 21 3.64 0.70 -15.48
N GLY A 22 3.54 1.97 -15.87
CA GLY A 22 3.83 3.11 -14.99
C GLY A 22 2.92 3.19 -13.77
N THR A 23 1.68 2.69 -13.85
CA THR A 23 0.71 2.71 -12.74
C THR A 23 1.13 1.79 -11.59
N CYS A 24 1.59 0.57 -11.90
CA CYS A 24 1.98 -0.42 -10.88
C CYS A 24 3.50 -0.60 -10.75
N GLY A 25 4.30 0.16 -11.51
CA GLY A 25 5.76 0.05 -11.53
C GLY A 25 6.25 -1.34 -11.95
N GLY A 26 5.55 -1.99 -12.88
CA GLY A 26 5.92 -3.33 -13.37
C GLY A 26 5.48 -4.51 -12.50
N ARG A 27 4.87 -4.29 -11.33
CA ARG A 27 4.48 -5.39 -10.41
C ARG A 27 3.23 -6.16 -10.84
N GLY A 28 2.45 -5.61 -11.77
CA GLY A 28 1.13 -6.14 -12.15
C GLY A 28 0.04 -5.94 -11.10
N ARG A 29 0.37 -5.46 -9.89
CA ARG A 29 -0.57 -5.28 -8.78
C ARG A 29 -0.48 -3.89 -8.17
N THR A 30 -1.62 -3.41 -7.68
CA THR A 30 -1.74 -2.14 -6.96
C THR A 30 -2.41 -2.35 -5.62
N VAL A 31 -2.01 -1.59 -4.60
CA VAL A 31 -2.66 -1.62 -3.29
C VAL A 31 -4.06 -1.02 -3.42
N ARG A 32 -5.06 -1.73 -2.91
CA ARG A 32 -6.45 -1.27 -2.93
C ARG A 32 -6.63 0.03 -2.16
N ALA A 33 -7.62 0.83 -2.56
CA ALA A 33 -7.88 2.13 -1.95
C ALA A 33 -8.16 2.05 -0.43
N GLN A 34 -8.94 1.05 0.00
CA GLN A 34 -9.24 0.83 1.43
C GLN A 34 -8.00 0.50 2.26
N TRP A 35 -7.06 -0.26 1.71
CA TRP A 35 -5.80 -0.58 2.37
C TRP A 35 -4.88 0.65 2.45
N ARG A 36 -4.81 1.45 1.38
CA ARG A 36 -4.11 2.74 1.41
C ARG A 36 -4.68 3.68 2.48
N ALA A 37 -6.01 3.73 2.62
CA ALA A 37 -6.65 4.53 3.65
C ALA A 37 -6.34 4.00 5.05
N TRP A 38 -6.41 2.68 5.24
CA TRP A 38 -6.08 2.03 6.51
C TRP A 38 -4.64 2.31 6.94
N TYR A 39 -3.64 2.17 6.05
CA TYR A 39 -2.25 2.49 6.37
C TYR A 39 -2.03 3.96 6.73
N ARG A 40 -2.68 4.91 6.04
CA ARG A 40 -2.58 6.32 6.41
C ARG A 40 -3.10 6.58 7.82
N GLN A 41 -4.22 5.95 8.18
CA GLN A 41 -4.76 6.07 9.53
C GLN A 41 -3.86 5.38 10.57
N ALA A 42 -3.24 4.24 10.23
CA ALA A 42 -2.25 3.58 11.08
C ALA A 42 -1.06 4.50 11.37
N ASP A 43 -0.50 5.14 10.34
CA ASP A 43 0.62 6.07 10.46
C ASP A 43 0.26 7.28 11.34
N GLU A 44 -0.95 7.82 11.19
CA GLU A 44 -1.49 8.89 12.04
C GLU A 44 -1.53 8.45 13.52
N LEU A 45 -2.10 7.26 13.79
CA LEU A 45 -2.21 6.71 15.15
C LEU A 45 -0.84 6.48 15.78
N VAL A 46 0.15 6.02 15.02
CA VAL A 46 1.54 5.87 15.50
C VAL A 46 2.11 7.22 15.93
N ARG A 47 1.89 8.28 15.15
CA ARG A 47 2.36 9.64 15.50
C ARG A 47 1.68 10.16 16.76
N VAL A 48 0.36 9.96 16.88
CA VAL A 48 -0.41 10.35 18.08
C VAL A 48 0.08 9.59 19.30
N ALA A 49 0.30 8.28 19.20
CA ALA A 49 0.83 7.46 20.30
C ALA A 49 2.22 7.93 20.76
N GLN A 50 3.10 8.26 19.82
CA GLN A 50 4.42 8.82 20.14
C GLN A 50 4.31 10.20 20.79
N ALA A 51 3.36 11.05 20.37
CA ALA A 51 3.12 12.35 20.99
C ALA A 51 2.56 12.21 22.42
N ALA A 52 1.59 11.31 22.62
CA ALA A 52 1.00 11.03 23.94
C ALA A 52 2.05 10.55 24.94
N ARG A 53 2.90 9.57 24.55
CA ARG A 53 3.99 9.08 25.39
C ARG A 53 4.94 10.19 25.81
N ARG A 54 5.38 11.03 24.86
CA ARG A 54 6.24 12.19 25.17
C ARG A 54 5.57 13.18 26.12
N ALA A 55 4.28 13.42 25.99
CA ALA A 55 3.55 14.30 26.89
C ALA A 55 3.47 13.73 28.31
N THR A 56 3.24 12.43 28.45
CA THR A 56 3.27 11.73 29.74
C THR A 56 4.67 11.75 30.37
N ASP A 57 5.72 11.51 29.58
CA ASP A 57 7.11 11.54 30.06
C ASP A 57 7.52 12.94 30.57
N LEU A 58 6.98 14.01 29.96
CA LEU A 58 7.23 15.40 30.37
C LEU A 58 6.40 15.85 31.57
N ASN A 59 5.29 15.17 31.88
CA ASN A 59 4.44 15.47 33.03
C ASN A 59 3.89 14.20 33.70
N PRO A 60 4.73 13.44 34.41
CA PRO A 60 4.31 12.21 35.08
C PRO A 60 3.33 12.45 36.24
N ALA A 61 3.22 13.69 36.72
CA ALA A 61 2.31 14.04 37.80
C ALA A 61 0.84 14.00 37.36
N ALA A 62 0.52 14.29 36.09
CA ALA A 62 -0.86 14.27 35.58
C ALA A 62 -1.51 12.88 35.61
N ASP A 63 -0.73 11.81 35.46
CA ASP A 63 -1.23 10.42 35.56
C ASP A 63 -1.45 9.98 37.02
N LEU A 64 -0.76 10.60 38.00
CA LEU A 64 -0.93 10.28 39.43
C LEU A 64 -2.11 11.01 40.09
N VAL A 65 -2.56 12.16 39.56
CA VAL A 65 -3.73 12.88 40.10
C VAL A 65 -5.04 12.11 39.87
N ASN A 66 -5.12 11.28 38.82
CA ASN A 66 -6.25 10.37 38.62
C ASN A 66 -6.26 9.14 39.57
N GLY A 67 -5.18 8.90 40.32
CA GLY A 67 -5.03 7.74 41.21
C GLY A 67 -5.27 8.02 42.71
N PHE A 68 -5.44 9.29 43.11
CA PHE A 68 -5.65 9.69 44.51
C PHE A 68 -6.90 10.57 44.67
N ALA A 69 -8.06 10.07 44.24
CA ALA A 69 -9.35 10.64 44.65
C ALA A 69 -9.82 9.91 45.93
N GLY A 70 -9.93 10.65 47.03
CA GLY A 70 -10.55 10.18 48.27
C GLY A 70 -12.02 9.79 48.07
N PRO A 71 -12.64 9.14 49.07
CA PRO A 71 -13.96 8.54 48.92
C PRO A 71 -15.05 9.62 48.89
N GLY A 72 -15.44 10.04 47.68
CA GLY A 72 -16.57 10.93 47.47
C GLY A 72 -16.53 11.51 46.06
N PHE A 73 -17.58 11.23 45.27
CA PHE A 73 -17.79 11.63 43.87
C PHE A 73 -17.14 10.70 42.84
N ALA A 74 -17.85 9.62 42.51
CA ALA A 74 -17.62 8.83 41.32
C ALA A 74 -18.13 9.61 40.08
N ASP A 75 -17.31 10.54 39.60
CA ASP A 75 -17.34 10.93 38.19
C ASP A 75 -16.69 9.78 37.40
N PRO A 76 -17.19 9.36 36.22
CA PRO A 76 -16.51 8.36 35.42
C PRO A 76 -15.17 8.95 35.00
N ALA A 77 -14.09 8.54 35.68
CA ALA A 77 -12.74 9.01 35.42
C ALA A 77 -12.47 8.99 33.91
N GLU A 78 -12.29 10.16 33.31
CA GLU A 78 -11.96 10.26 31.90
C GLU A 78 -10.70 9.41 31.65
N PRO A 79 -10.71 8.51 30.66
CA PRO A 79 -9.59 7.63 30.41
C PRO A 79 -8.35 8.48 30.12
N SER A 80 -7.20 8.09 30.69
CA SER A 80 -5.94 8.78 30.38
C SER A 80 -5.72 8.81 28.87
N ILE A 81 -5.06 9.86 28.37
CA ILE A 81 -4.82 10.03 26.93
C ILE A 81 -4.17 8.78 26.34
N VAL A 82 -3.26 8.14 27.08
CA VAL A 82 -2.62 6.87 26.69
C VAL A 82 -3.66 5.75 26.54
N THR A 83 -4.57 5.60 27.50
CA THR A 83 -5.63 4.57 27.46
C THR A 83 -6.60 4.80 26.30
N ALA A 84 -6.93 6.06 26.00
CA ALA A 84 -7.76 6.41 24.85
C ALA A 84 -7.07 6.08 23.52
N VAL A 85 -5.75 6.35 23.42
CA VAL A 85 -4.95 6.02 22.24
C VAL A 85 -4.82 4.50 22.06
N ASP A 86 -4.57 3.74 23.11
CA ASP A 86 -4.47 2.28 23.03
C ASP A 86 -5.78 1.66 22.54
N ARG A 87 -6.93 2.13 23.06
CA ARG A 87 -8.25 1.70 22.55
C ARG A 87 -8.43 2.06 21.06
N ALA A 88 -8.01 3.25 20.64
CA ALA A 88 -8.10 3.66 19.24
C ALA A 88 -7.23 2.78 18.32
N ILE A 89 -6.06 2.35 18.78
CA ILE A 89 -5.20 1.39 18.08
C ILE A 89 -5.91 0.04 17.96
N ASP A 90 -6.44 -0.50 19.06
CA ASP A 90 -7.15 -1.78 19.05
C ASP A 90 -8.34 -1.77 18.08
N ASP A 91 -9.13 -0.68 18.10
CA ASP A 91 -10.27 -0.55 17.21
C ASP A 91 -9.86 -0.38 15.74
N HIS A 92 -8.76 0.33 15.48
CA HIS A 92 -8.17 0.40 14.15
C HIS A 92 -7.68 -0.98 13.63
N MET A 93 -7.08 -1.78 14.50
CA MET A 93 -6.65 -3.14 14.17
C MET A 93 -7.84 -4.07 13.90
N LYS A 94 -8.95 -3.93 14.65
CA LYS A 94 -10.20 -4.66 14.37
C LYS A 94 -10.85 -4.21 13.07
N ALA A 95 -10.73 -2.93 12.72
CA ALA A 95 -11.26 -2.36 11.48
C ALA A 95 -10.40 -2.66 10.24
N ARG A 96 -9.43 -3.59 10.34
CA ARG A 96 -8.60 -4.02 9.23
C ARG A 96 -9.45 -4.49 8.05
N PRO A 97 -9.16 -4.06 6.81
CA PRO A 97 -9.94 -4.49 5.66
C PRO A 97 -9.83 -6.01 5.45
N GLN A 98 -10.95 -6.66 5.14
CA GLN A 98 -11.01 -8.13 4.99
C GLN A 98 -10.65 -8.60 3.57
N CYS A 99 -10.68 -7.71 2.59
CA CYS A 99 -10.29 -8.06 1.22
C CYS A 99 -8.77 -8.21 1.09
N PRO A 100 -8.27 -8.85 0.02
CA PRO A 100 -6.84 -8.84 -0.30
C PRO A 100 -6.29 -7.42 -0.35
N GLU A 101 -5.04 -7.25 0.09
CA GLU A 101 -4.37 -5.94 0.10
C GLU A 101 -4.14 -5.38 -1.30
N GLU A 102 -3.79 -6.27 -2.21
CA GLU A 102 -3.49 -5.94 -3.59
C GLU A 102 -4.62 -6.40 -4.52
N GLU A 103 -4.75 -5.71 -5.64
CA GLU A 103 -5.59 -6.12 -6.76
C GLU A 103 -4.79 -6.08 -8.07
N PRO A 104 -5.19 -6.85 -9.10
CA PRO A 104 -4.60 -6.72 -10.43
C PRO A 104 -4.70 -5.27 -10.89
N CYS A 105 -3.58 -4.73 -11.37
CA CYS A 105 -3.54 -3.37 -11.90
C CYS A 105 -4.48 -3.28 -13.10
N GLU A 106 -5.46 -2.39 -13.05
CA GLU A 106 -6.45 -2.23 -14.11
C GLU A 106 -5.84 -1.83 -15.46
N THR A 107 -4.73 -1.07 -15.45
CA THR A 107 -4.06 -0.61 -16.67
C THR A 107 -3.40 -1.75 -17.45
N CYS A 108 -2.75 -2.69 -16.76
CA CYS A 108 -2.01 -3.80 -17.38
C CYS A 108 -2.66 -5.17 -17.16
N HIS A 109 -3.85 -5.19 -16.55
CA HIS A 109 -4.61 -6.39 -16.22
C HIS A 109 -3.80 -7.49 -15.51
N GLY A 110 -2.87 -7.10 -14.63
CA GLY A 110 -2.06 -8.06 -13.87
C GLY A 110 -0.72 -8.43 -14.49
N SER A 111 -0.43 -8.10 -15.75
CA SER A 111 0.82 -8.52 -16.42
C SER A 111 2.06 -7.76 -15.93
N GLY A 112 1.87 -6.52 -15.45
CA GLY A 112 2.97 -5.59 -15.16
C GLY A 112 3.54 -4.91 -16.42
N MET A 113 3.12 -5.33 -17.61
CA MET A 113 3.64 -4.87 -18.89
C MET A 113 2.53 -4.30 -19.77
N LEU A 114 2.88 -3.30 -20.58
CA LEU A 114 2.01 -2.73 -21.61
C LEU A 114 2.70 -2.87 -22.96
N LEU A 115 1.93 -3.11 -24.01
CA LEU A 115 2.47 -3.09 -25.37
C LEU A 115 2.88 -1.66 -25.75
N THR A 116 4.01 -1.53 -26.41
CA THR A 116 4.41 -0.29 -27.06
C THR A 116 3.69 -0.15 -28.41
N ALA A 117 3.89 0.99 -29.09
CA ALA A 117 3.43 1.15 -30.47
C ALA A 117 4.04 0.13 -31.45
N ALA A 118 5.21 -0.45 -31.14
CA ALA A 118 5.79 -1.56 -31.91
C ALA A 118 5.12 -2.89 -31.56
N GLY A 119 4.86 -3.13 -30.27
CA GLY A 119 4.11 -4.29 -29.78
C GLY A 119 2.72 -4.41 -30.39
N HIS A 120 1.96 -3.30 -30.43
CA HIS A 120 0.64 -3.28 -31.07
C HIS A 120 0.71 -3.62 -32.57
N ARG A 121 1.68 -3.05 -33.29
CA ARG A 121 1.87 -3.35 -34.73
C ARG A 121 2.20 -4.83 -34.97
N LEU A 122 2.97 -5.45 -34.09
CA LEU A 122 3.25 -6.88 -34.17
C LEU A 122 1.98 -7.71 -33.87
N ALA A 123 1.23 -7.35 -32.82
CA ALA A 123 -0.03 -8.02 -32.50
C ALA A 123 -1.04 -7.94 -33.66
N ASP A 124 -1.15 -6.79 -34.32
CA ASP A 124 -2.00 -6.62 -35.50
C ASP A 124 -1.55 -7.53 -36.66
N LEU A 125 -0.23 -7.64 -36.89
CA LEU A 125 0.33 -8.52 -37.92
C LEU A 125 0.01 -9.99 -37.62
N LEU A 126 0.22 -10.43 -36.39
CA LEU A 126 -0.08 -11.79 -35.96
C LEU A 126 -1.58 -12.11 -36.11
N THR A 127 -2.45 -11.16 -35.76
CA THR A 127 -3.90 -11.29 -35.91
C THR A 127 -4.32 -11.42 -37.37
N ARG A 128 -3.81 -10.56 -38.26
CA ARG A 128 -4.11 -10.62 -39.71
C ARG A 128 -3.72 -11.95 -40.36
N HIS A 129 -2.70 -12.63 -39.82
CA HIS A 129 -2.25 -13.93 -40.32
C HIS A 129 -2.83 -15.11 -39.53
N GLY A 130 -3.77 -14.87 -38.61
CA GLY A 130 -4.49 -15.92 -37.88
C GLY A 130 -3.73 -16.55 -36.72
N PHE A 131 -2.60 -15.95 -36.29
CA PHE A 131 -1.83 -16.44 -35.14
C PHE A 131 -2.44 -16.03 -33.79
N LEU A 132 -3.24 -14.95 -33.76
CA LEU A 132 -4.01 -14.50 -32.60
C LEU A 132 -5.49 -14.46 -32.97
N ARG A 133 -6.36 -14.83 -32.03
CA ARG A 133 -7.80 -14.63 -32.16
C ARG A 133 -8.16 -13.32 -31.47
N ASP A 134 -8.94 -12.48 -32.13
CA ASP A 134 -9.57 -11.33 -31.48
C ASP A 134 -10.34 -11.83 -30.25
N ARG A 135 -10.04 -11.24 -29.09
CA ARG A 135 -10.59 -11.63 -27.79
C ARG A 135 -11.60 -10.61 -27.32
#